data_AF-A0A7S1I735-F1
#
_entry.id   AF-A0A7S1I735-F1
#
_cell.length_a   1.000
_cell.length_b   1.000
_cell.length_c   1.000
_cell.angle_alpha   90.00
_cell.angle_beta   90.00
_cell.angle_gamma   90.00
#
_symmetry.space_group_name_H-M   'P 1'
#
loop_
_entity.id
_entity.type
_entity.pdbx_description
1 polymer ?
#
loop_
_entity_poly.entity_id
_entity_poly.type
_entity_poly.pdbx_seq_one_letter_code
_entity_poly.pdbx_strand_id
1 'polypeptide(L)'
;YKLPPLPRPRPLMTSRVSSTVSYTDAVHAVGMDLVNYPGGIVEMFGPSSLDTAHEYIKDLLARHLEGQHIVIHCRAGVGRAGMIAAMFLLLKGEVETPQQAICTVRARRGKQAIESRQQEQAVVQYHEYLQVLACSVPKTAGTNS
;
A
#
# COMPACT_ATOMS: atom_id res chain seq x y z
N TYR A 1 32.78 -56.38 4.96
CA TYR A 1 33.09 -55.04 4.42
C TYR A 1 32.98 -54.01 5.54
N LYS A 2 34.06 -53.29 5.88
CA LYS A 2 34.06 -52.21 6.90
C LYS A 2 33.67 -50.90 6.20
N LEU A 3 32.64 -50.20 6.69
CA LEU A 3 32.27 -48.88 6.19
C LEU A 3 33.43 -47.88 6.40
N PRO A 4 33.66 -46.94 5.46
CA PRO A 4 34.63 -45.88 5.65
C PRO A 4 34.18 -44.90 6.75
N PRO A 5 35.12 -44.26 7.47
CA PRO A 5 34.78 -43.33 8.54
C PRO A 5 34.06 -42.08 8.00
N LEU A 6 33.05 -41.63 8.74
CA LEU A 6 32.28 -40.43 8.39
C LEU A 6 33.17 -39.17 8.36
N PRO A 7 32.92 -38.23 7.45
CA PRO A 7 33.67 -36.98 7.39
C PRO A 7 33.44 -36.13 8.64
N ARG A 8 34.49 -35.46 9.11
CA ARG A 8 34.42 -34.55 10.26
C ARG A 8 33.41 -33.42 10.00
N PRO A 9 32.61 -33.01 11.00
CA PRO A 9 31.68 -31.91 10.83
C PRO A 9 32.44 -30.62 10.46
N ARG A 10 31.98 -29.95 9.40
CA ARG A 10 32.51 -28.63 9.01
C ARG A 10 32.21 -27.62 10.13
N PRO A 11 33.16 -26.77 10.53
CA PRO A 11 32.88 -25.70 11.47
C PRO A 11 31.81 -24.77 10.88
N LEU A 12 30.77 -24.48 11.66
CA LEU A 12 29.73 -23.52 11.29
C LEU A 12 30.38 -22.15 11.13
N MET A 13 30.41 -21.62 9.91
CA MET A 13 30.75 -20.21 9.66
C MET A 13 29.75 -19.34 10.42
N THR A 14 30.20 -18.69 11.49
CA THR A 14 29.44 -17.59 12.09
C THR A 14 29.55 -16.41 11.15
N SER A 15 28.55 -16.23 10.28
CA SER A 15 28.47 -15.01 9.48
C SER A 15 28.42 -13.83 10.44
N ARG A 16 29.45 -12.99 10.46
CA ARG A 16 29.35 -11.64 11.02
C ARG A 16 28.15 -10.98 10.37
N VAL A 17 27.13 -10.68 11.16
CA VAL A 17 26.05 -9.79 10.75
C VAL A 17 26.69 -8.42 10.60
N SER A 18 27.14 -8.12 9.38
CA SER A 18 27.52 -6.77 8.97
C SER A 18 26.32 -5.87 9.24
N SER A 19 26.53 -4.76 9.93
CA SER A 19 25.50 -3.78 10.31
C SER A 19 24.46 -3.59 9.20
N THR A 20 23.27 -4.13 9.39
CA THR A 20 22.20 -4.05 8.40
C THR A 20 21.74 -2.61 8.33
N VAL A 21 22.02 -1.92 7.22
CA VAL A 21 21.41 -0.62 6.92
C VAL A 21 19.90 -0.81 6.94
N SER A 22 19.17 -0.03 7.74
CA SER A 22 17.71 -0.11 7.77
C SER A 22 17.15 0.31 6.41
N TYR A 23 16.03 -0.28 6.00
CA TYR A 23 15.36 0.16 4.76
C TYR A 23 15.05 1.66 4.78
N THR A 24 14.67 2.19 5.95
CA THR A 24 14.44 3.62 6.17
C THR A 24 15.69 4.44 5.87
N ASP A 25 16.86 4.00 6.34
CA ASP A 25 18.13 4.70 6.10
C ASP A 25 18.49 4.69 4.62
N ALA A 26 18.23 3.58 3.92
CA ALA A 26 18.45 3.46 2.49
C ALA A 26 17.52 4.39 1.68
N VAL A 27 16.26 4.54 2.09
CA VAL A 27 15.28 5.44 1.46
C VAL A 27 15.67 6.90 1.69
N HIS A 28 16.06 7.25 2.92
CA HIS A 28 16.50 8.61 3.24
C HIS A 28 17.82 8.98 2.55
N ALA A 29 18.74 8.02 2.39
CA ALA A 29 20.01 8.23 1.71
C ALA A 29 19.85 8.63 0.23
N VAL A 30 18.73 8.28 -0.40
CA VAL A 30 18.39 8.69 -1.77
C VAL A 30 17.45 9.92 -1.82
N GLY A 31 17.23 10.57 -0.68
CA GLY A 31 16.41 11.79 -0.58
C GLY A 31 14.90 11.54 -0.70
N MET A 32 14.44 10.34 -0.37
CA MET A 32 13.01 10.01 -0.31
C MET A 32 12.55 9.93 1.14
N ASP A 33 11.28 10.25 1.39
CA ASP A 33 10.63 10.03 2.68
C ASP A 33 9.90 8.68 2.67
N LEU A 34 10.03 7.92 3.76
CA LEU A 34 9.31 6.66 3.95
C LEU A 34 8.06 6.86 4.82
N VAL A 35 6.88 6.67 4.22
CA VAL A 35 5.60 6.63 4.94
C VAL A 35 5.09 5.20 4.97
N ASN A 36 4.94 4.64 6.17
CA ASN A 36 4.45 3.28 6.36
C ASN A 36 2.95 3.27 6.66
N TYR A 37 2.23 2.30 6.08
CA TYR A 37 0.85 2.04 6.48
C TYR A 37 0.82 1.54 7.94
N PRO A 38 0.07 2.20 8.84
CA PRO A 38 0.04 1.84 10.26
C PRO A 38 -0.56 0.46 10.48
N GLY A 39 0.10 -0.38 11.29
CA GLY A 39 -0.36 -1.75 11.59
C GLY A 39 -0.18 -2.77 10.45
N GLY A 40 0.28 -2.34 9.28
CA GLY A 40 0.48 -3.19 8.11
C GLY A 40 -0.84 -3.69 7.49
N ILE A 41 -0.73 -4.23 6.26
CA ILE A 41 -1.84 -4.87 5.55
C ILE A 41 -1.45 -6.31 5.29
N VAL A 42 -2.28 -7.25 5.74
CA VAL A 42 -2.06 -8.69 5.56
C VAL A 42 -2.08 -9.03 4.06
N GLU A 43 -1.19 -9.92 3.61
CA GLU A 43 -1.14 -10.32 2.19
C GLU A 43 -2.48 -10.90 1.75
N MET A 44 -2.95 -10.51 0.56
CA MET A 44 -4.25 -10.89 -0.03
C MET A 44 -5.52 -10.33 0.63
N PHE A 45 -5.40 -9.62 1.76
CA PHE A 45 -6.52 -8.96 2.44
C PHE A 45 -6.54 -7.44 2.19
N GLY A 46 -7.66 -6.82 2.55
CA GLY A 46 -7.81 -5.38 2.67
C GLY A 46 -7.27 -4.81 3.99
N PRO A 47 -7.33 -3.48 4.18
CA PRO A 47 -7.05 -2.86 5.47
C PRO A 47 -8.04 -3.36 6.53
N SER A 48 -7.57 -3.56 7.76
CA SER A 48 -8.41 -3.99 8.89
C SER A 48 -9.38 -2.92 9.38
N SER A 49 -9.12 -1.65 9.07
CA SER A 49 -9.94 -0.49 9.41
C SER A 49 -9.99 0.48 8.22
N LEU A 50 -11.21 0.83 7.80
CA LEU A 50 -11.43 1.82 6.73
C LEU A 50 -11.09 3.24 7.19
N ASP A 51 -11.27 3.57 8.47
CA ASP A 51 -10.87 4.87 9.01
C ASP A 51 -9.35 5.06 8.96
N THR A 52 -8.61 4.02 9.36
CA THR A 52 -7.14 4.01 9.26
C THR A 52 -6.67 4.11 7.81
N ALA A 53 -7.34 3.39 6.91
CA ALA A 53 -7.04 3.50 5.49
C ALA A 53 -7.36 4.89 4.95
N HIS A 54 -8.46 5.49 5.36
CA HIS A 54 -8.88 6.82 4.93
C HIS A 54 -7.87 7.89 5.36
N GLU A 55 -7.51 7.95 6.64
CA GLU A 55 -6.53 8.93 7.13
C GLU A 55 -5.16 8.75 6.46
N TYR A 56 -4.73 7.51 6.23
CA TYR A 56 -3.50 7.23 5.49
C TYR A 56 -3.56 7.74 4.05
N ILE A 57 -4.63 7.44 3.31
CA ILE A 57 -4.77 7.85 1.91
C ILE A 57 -4.94 9.37 1.80
N LYS A 58 -5.60 9.99 2.78
CA LYS A 58 -5.76 11.45 2.88
C LYS A 58 -4.43 12.15 3.10
N ASP A 59 -3.54 11.61 3.94
CA ASP A 59 -2.16 12.11 4.09
C ASP A 59 -1.39 12.01 2.76
N LEU A 60 -1.50 10.88 2.05
CA LEU A 60 -0.91 10.75 0.72
C LEU A 60 -1.48 11.78 -0.27
N LEU A 61 -2.79 12.03 -0.23
CA LEU A 61 -3.41 13.00 -1.12
C LEU A 61 -2.91 14.43 -0.81
N ALA A 62 -2.79 14.80 0.45
CA ALA A 62 -2.25 16.11 0.85
C ALA A 62 -0.83 16.32 0.31
N ARG A 63 0.07 15.34 0.53
CA ARG A 63 1.43 15.35 -0.01
C ARG A 63 1.47 15.47 -1.53
N HIS A 64 0.58 14.75 -2.22
CA HIS A 64 0.49 14.82 -3.67
C HIS A 64 0.06 16.22 -4.15
N LEU A 65 -0.90 16.84 -3.46
CA LEU A 65 -1.38 18.19 -3.76
C LEU A 65 -0.32 19.27 -3.48
N GLU A 66 0.59 19.01 -2.55
CA GLU A 66 1.80 19.84 -2.30
C GLU A 66 2.87 19.66 -3.40
N GLY A 67 2.63 18.83 -4.40
CA GLY A 67 3.54 18.59 -5.53
C GLY A 67 4.52 17.45 -5.31
N GLN A 68 4.37 16.66 -4.24
CA GLN A 68 5.24 15.51 -4.00
C GLN A 68 4.91 14.34 -4.95
N HIS A 69 5.95 13.64 -5.40
CA HIS A 69 5.82 12.40 -6.16
C HIS A 69 5.76 11.20 -5.21
N ILE A 70 4.68 10.43 -5.29
CA ILE A 70 4.42 9.32 -4.36
C ILE A 70 4.63 7.99 -5.06
N VAL A 71 5.45 7.13 -4.46
CA VAL A 71 5.65 5.74 -4.89
C VAL A 71 5.06 4.82 -3.83
N ILE A 72 4.07 4.02 -4.24
CA ILE A 72 3.44 3.01 -3.38
C ILE A 72 4.01 1.64 -3.76
N HIS A 73 4.55 0.91 -2.79
CA HIS A 73 5.03 -0.45 -2.96
C HIS A 73 4.61 -1.36 -1.80
N CYS A 74 4.72 -2.66 -2.01
CA CYS A 74 4.63 -3.66 -0.94
C CYS A 74 5.83 -4.60 -1.08
N ARG A 75 5.72 -5.88 -0.70
CA ARG A 75 6.79 -6.86 -0.93
C ARG A 75 6.98 -7.20 -2.41
N ALA A 76 5.90 -7.57 -3.10
CA ALA A 76 5.92 -7.89 -4.53
C ALA A 76 5.54 -6.71 -5.43
N GLY A 77 4.98 -5.63 -4.86
CA GLY A 77 4.55 -4.44 -5.60
C GLY A 77 3.25 -4.58 -6.40
N VAL A 78 2.53 -5.71 -6.30
CA VAL A 78 1.39 -6.02 -7.19
C VAL A 78 0.03 -5.90 -6.48
N GLY A 79 -0.23 -6.67 -5.42
CA GLY A 79 -1.56 -6.70 -4.76
C GLY A 79 -1.88 -5.46 -3.92
N ARG A 80 -1.31 -5.38 -2.72
CA ARG A 80 -1.63 -4.33 -1.72
C ARG A 80 -1.35 -2.91 -2.22
N ALA A 81 -0.26 -2.73 -2.98
CA ALA A 81 0.09 -1.45 -3.56
C ALA A 81 -0.96 -0.99 -4.60
N GLY A 82 -1.43 -1.92 -5.44
CA GLY A 82 -2.51 -1.64 -6.40
C GLY A 82 -3.83 -1.30 -5.72
N MET A 83 -4.14 -1.98 -4.61
CA MET A 83 -5.35 -1.69 -3.82
C MET A 83 -5.33 -0.28 -3.25
N ILE A 84 -4.25 0.13 -2.57
CA ILE A 84 -4.12 1.50 -2.04
C ILE A 84 -4.15 2.53 -3.18
N ALA A 85 -3.51 2.25 -4.31
CA ALA A 85 -3.57 3.13 -5.47
C ALA A 85 -5.00 3.30 -6.00
N ALA A 86 -5.81 2.23 -6.05
CA ALA A 86 -7.22 2.32 -6.46
C ALA A 86 -8.05 3.17 -5.49
N MET A 87 -7.87 2.97 -4.18
CA MET A 87 -8.54 3.79 -3.15
C MET A 87 -8.10 5.26 -3.23
N PHE A 88 -6.83 5.52 -3.51
CA PHE A 88 -6.31 6.87 -3.74
C PHE A 88 -6.97 7.55 -4.93
N LEU A 89 -7.14 6.85 -6.06
CA LEU A 89 -7.82 7.40 -7.24
C LEU A 89 -9.28 7.77 -6.95
N LEU A 90 -9.98 6.95 -6.17
CA LEU A 90 -11.34 7.22 -5.73
C LEU A 90 -11.41 8.46 -4.84
N LEU A 91 -10.54 8.57 -3.82
CA LEU A 91 -10.52 9.73 -2.93
C LEU A 91 -10.15 11.02 -3.68
N LYS A 92 -9.21 10.94 -4.63
CA LYS A 92 -8.82 12.06 -5.48
C LYS A 92 -9.93 12.50 -6.44
N GLY A 93 -10.94 11.65 -6.69
CA GLY A 93 -12.02 11.93 -7.63
C GLY A 93 -11.60 11.81 -9.10
N GLU A 94 -10.51 11.10 -9.41
CA GLU A 94 -10.14 10.81 -10.81
C GLU A 94 -11.04 9.75 -11.46
N VAL A 95 -11.72 8.97 -10.63
CA VAL A 95 -12.63 7.89 -11.04
C VAL A 95 -13.84 7.89 -10.12
N GLU A 96 -15.00 7.53 -10.67
CA GLU A 96 -16.28 7.59 -9.95
C GLU A 96 -16.71 6.23 -9.39
N THR A 97 -16.13 5.13 -9.90
CA THR A 97 -16.55 3.77 -9.52
C THR A 97 -15.36 2.88 -9.12
N PRO A 98 -15.55 1.93 -8.20
CA PRO A 98 -14.53 0.96 -7.82
C PRO A 98 -13.96 0.19 -9.02
N GLN A 99 -14.82 -0.18 -9.97
CA GLN A 99 -14.44 -0.93 -11.16
C GLN A 99 -13.52 -0.09 -12.06
N GLN A 100 -13.83 1.19 -12.26
CA GLN A 100 -12.96 2.10 -13.00
C GLN A 100 -11.60 2.26 -12.31
N ALA A 101 -11.57 2.36 -10.97
CA ALA A 101 -10.33 2.44 -10.20
C ALA A 101 -9.46 1.20 -10.40
N ILE A 102 -10.06 0.00 -10.24
CA ILE A 102 -9.37 -1.30 -10.43
C ILE A 102 -8.87 -1.44 -11.87
N CYS A 103 -9.70 -1.13 -12.87
CA CYS A 103 -9.33 -1.18 -14.27
C CYS A 103 -8.18 -0.22 -14.59
N THR A 104 -8.21 1.00 -14.05
CA THR A 104 -7.17 2.01 -14.24
C THR A 104 -5.83 1.53 -13.67
N VAL A 105 -5.84 0.97 -12.46
CA VAL A 105 -4.62 0.41 -11.85
C VAL A 105 -4.09 -0.77 -12.65
N ARG A 106 -4.95 -1.70 -13.06
CA ARG A 106 -4.56 -2.86 -13.89
C ARG A 106 -4.03 -2.46 -15.26
N ALA A 107 -4.58 -1.42 -15.88
CA ALA A 107 -4.10 -0.91 -17.16
C ALA A 107 -2.68 -0.33 -17.06
N ARG A 108 -2.35 0.34 -15.95
CA ARG A 108 -1.04 0.99 -15.76
C ARG A 108 0.04 0.05 -15.20
N ARG A 109 -0.32 -0.88 -14.31
CA ARG A 109 0.65 -1.76 -13.62
C ARG A 109 0.69 -3.18 -14.17
N GLY A 110 -0.35 -3.63 -14.85
CA GLY A 110 -0.49 -4.99 -15.38
C GLY A 110 -1.71 -5.72 -14.80
N LYS A 111 -2.19 -6.74 -15.52
CA LYS A 111 -3.43 -7.48 -15.21
C LYS A 111 -3.43 -8.14 -13.82
N GLN A 112 -2.26 -8.39 -13.25
CA GLN A 112 -2.10 -9.03 -11.95
C GLN A 112 -2.32 -8.06 -10.77
N ALA A 113 -2.36 -6.74 -11.00
CA ALA A 113 -2.59 -5.78 -9.92
C ALA A 113 -3.96 -6.02 -9.26
N ILE A 114 -4.00 -5.90 -7.94
CA ILE A 114 -5.16 -6.26 -7.10
C ILE A 114 -5.45 -7.76 -7.28
N GLU A 115 -4.67 -8.56 -6.56
CA GLU A 115 -4.48 -10.01 -6.80
C GLU A 115 -5.63 -10.86 -6.26
N SER A 116 -6.37 -10.33 -5.26
CA SER A 116 -7.38 -11.08 -4.52
C SER A 116 -8.75 -10.41 -4.60
N ARG A 117 -9.81 -11.23 -4.65
CA ARG A 117 -11.21 -10.76 -4.56
C ARG A 117 -11.46 -9.96 -3.28
N GLN A 118 -10.77 -10.28 -2.19
CA GLN A 118 -10.90 -9.50 -0.95
C GLN A 118 -10.32 -8.09 -1.07
N GLN A 119 -9.28 -7.90 -1.89
CA GLN A 119 -8.73 -6.57 -2.17
C GLN A 119 -9.68 -5.78 -3.07
N GLU A 120 -10.28 -6.43 -4.08
CA GLU A 120 -11.34 -5.81 -4.89
C GLU A 120 -12.51 -5.37 -4.00
N GLN A 121 -12.96 -6.24 -3.10
CA GLN A 121 -14.04 -5.93 -2.16
C GLN A 121 -13.67 -4.77 -1.22
N ALA A 122 -12.42 -4.69 -0.77
CA ALA A 122 -11.97 -3.57 0.05
C ALA A 122 -12.07 -2.23 -0.69
N VAL A 123 -11.78 -2.19 -2.00
CA VAL A 123 -11.96 -0.97 -2.81
C VAL A 123 -13.43 -0.58 -2.90
N VAL A 124 -14.34 -1.56 -3.05
CA VAL A 124 -15.79 -1.31 -3.04
C VAL A 124 -16.26 -0.76 -1.69
N GLN A 125 -15.86 -1.41 -0.59
CA GLN A 125 -16.19 -0.97 0.77
C GLN A 125 -15.67 0.44 1.06
N TYR A 126 -14.47 0.76 0.57
CA TYR A 126 -13.91 2.10 0.72
C TYR A 126 -14.71 3.15 -0.05
N HIS A 127 -15.17 2.85 -1.27
CA HIS A 127 -16.03 3.75 -2.03
C HIS A 127 -17.36 4.02 -1.31
N GLU A 128 -18.01 2.97 -0.79
CA GLU A 128 -19.24 3.12 0.02
C GLU A 128 -18.98 3.98 1.26
N TYR A 129 -17.85 3.76 1.93
CA TYR A 129 -17.42 4.57 3.08
C TYR A 129 -17.28 6.06 2.71
N LEU A 130 -16.68 6.39 1.56
CA LEU A 130 -16.60 7.78 1.08
C LEU A 130 -17.98 8.40 0.82
N GLN A 131 -18.93 7.63 0.29
CA GLN A 131 -20.29 8.12 0.07
C GLN A 131 -21.01 8.43 1.38
N VAL A 132 -20.82 7.59 2.41
CA VAL A 132 -21.36 7.83 3.75
C VAL A 132 -20.76 9.08 4.37
N LEU A 133 -19.43 9.26 4.26
CA LEU A 133 -18.75 10.48 4.73
C LEU A 133 -19.25 11.74 4.00
N ALA A 134 -19.48 11.67 2.70
CA ALA A 134 -20.00 12.80 1.93
C ALA A 134 -21.45 13.17 2.32
N CYS A 135 -22.26 12.19 2.75
CA CYS A 135 -23.62 12.40 3.22
C CYS A 135 -23.68 12.99 4.64
N SER A 136 -22.70 12.67 5.48
CA SER A 136 -22.66 13.12 6.88
C SER A 136 -22.05 14.51 7.09
N VAL A 137 -21.35 15.06 6.08
CA VAL A 137 -20.87 16.45 6.11
C VAL A 137 -21.95 17.39 5.54
N PRO A 138 -22.56 18.28 6.34
CA PRO A 138 -23.45 19.30 5.80
C PRO A 138 -22.65 20.19 4.84
N LYS A 139 -23.07 20.21 3.58
CA LYS A 139 -22.55 21.10 2.55
C LYS A 139 -22.72 22.54 3.05
N THR A 140 -21.66 23.20 3.52
CA THR A 140 -21.72 24.61 3.88
C THR A 140 -22.04 25.39 2.61
N ALA A 141 -23.31 25.76 2.48
CA ALA A 141 -23.80 26.61 1.41
C ALA A 141 -23.03 27.94 1.47
N GLY A 142 -22.47 28.35 0.34
CA GLY A 142 -21.71 29.58 0.21
C GLY A 142 -22.51 30.81 0.65
N THR A 143 -21.91 31.65 1.47
CA THR A 143 -22.32 33.04 1.64
C THR A 143 -21.78 33.85 0.48
N ASN A 144 -22.64 34.15 -0.48
CA ASN A 144 -22.42 35.21 -1.47
C ASN A 144 -22.37 36.56 -0.73
N SER A 145 -21.38 37.38 -1.04
CA SER A 145 -21.36 38.83 -0.78
C SER A 145 -20.89 39.52 -2.05
#